data_AF-A0A1L1PW02-F1
#
_entry.id   AF-A0A1L1PW02-F1
#
_cell.length_a   1.000
_cell.length_b   1.000
_cell.length_c   1.000
_cell.angle_alpha   90.00
_cell.angle_beta   90.00
_cell.angle_gamma   90.00
#
_symmetry.space_group_name_H-M   'P 1'
#
loop_
_entity.id
_entity.type
_entity.pdbx_description
1 polymer ?
#
loop_
_entity_poly.entity_id
_entity_poly.type
_entity_poly.pdbx_seq_one_letter_code
_entity_poly.pdbx_strand_id
1 'polypeptide(L)'
;MVGCLSGEAGKAVMQPFAGDLFKGLLAFFLLDMGLLVARNFGDARRASPVLLAYAVLGPLVHALIALGLAKLLGLSTADTALLMVLSASASYIVVPAVLRHAVPEASPSLYLGLSLGLTFPFNILLGIPLYTWMAGTL
;
A
#
# COMPACT_ATOMS: atom_id res chain seq x y z
N MET A 1 15.78 -9.51 5.63
CA MET A 1 16.88 -10.46 5.96
C MET A 1 18.03 -10.38 4.97
N VAL A 2 17.80 -10.46 3.65
CA VAL A 2 18.88 -10.40 2.65
C VAL A 2 19.82 -9.20 2.85
N GLY A 3 19.27 -7.98 2.99
CA GLY A 3 20.09 -6.78 3.24
C GLY A 3 20.91 -6.81 4.54
N CYS A 4 20.36 -7.36 5.62
CA CYS A 4 21.09 -7.54 6.88
C CYS A 4 22.24 -8.54 6.73
N LEU A 5 22.04 -9.61 5.96
CA LEU A 5 23.06 -10.65 5.73
C LEU A 5 24.13 -10.20 4.72
N SER A 6 23.76 -9.42 3.71
CA SER A 6 24.68 -9.00 2.64
C SER A 6 25.51 -7.77 2.99
N GLY A 7 25.05 -6.96 3.95
CA GLY A 7 25.75 -5.76 4.42
C GLY A 7 26.08 -4.76 3.31
N GLU A 8 27.12 -3.95 3.54
CA GLU A 8 27.57 -2.92 2.59
C GLU A 8 28.05 -3.51 1.25
N ALA A 9 28.61 -4.73 1.25
CA ALA A 9 29.04 -5.38 0.01
C ALA A 9 27.84 -5.67 -0.92
N GLY A 10 26.74 -6.21 -0.38
CA GLY A 10 25.51 -6.40 -1.14
C GLY A 10 24.88 -5.09 -1.60
N LYS A 11 24.93 -4.05 -0.76
CA LYS A 11 24.45 -2.71 -1.12
C LYS A 11 25.24 -2.12 -2.29
N ALA A 12 26.57 -2.22 -2.27
CA ALA A 12 27.41 -1.72 -3.36
C ALA A 12 27.10 -2.43 -4.69
N VAL A 13 26.88 -3.75 -4.66
CA VAL A 13 26.46 -4.52 -5.84
C VAL A 13 25.07 -4.09 -6.34
N MET A 14 24.14 -3.81 -5.42
CA MET A 14 22.78 -3.39 -5.76
C MET A 14 22.66 -1.90 -6.10
N GLN A 15 23.66 -1.07 -5.83
CA GLN A 15 23.62 0.40 -5.97
C GLN A 15 23.10 0.88 -7.34
N PRO A 16 23.54 0.32 -8.49
CA PRO A 16 23.05 0.75 -9.80
C PRO A 16 21.54 0.51 -9.98
N PHE A 17 21.00 -0.54 -9.35
CA PHE A 17 19.60 -0.96 -9.51
C PHE A 17 18.67 -0.39 -8.43
N ALA A 18 19.10 -0.43 -7.18
CA ALA A 18 18.31 -0.09 -6.00
C ALA A 18 18.54 1.35 -5.51
N GLY A 19 19.63 2.00 -5.94
CA GLY A 19 19.88 3.41 -5.70
C GLY A 19 19.57 4.26 -6.93
N ASP A 20 20.40 4.10 -7.96
CA ASP A 20 20.45 5.03 -9.10
C ASP A 20 19.24 4.85 -10.02
N LEU A 21 18.96 3.62 -10.46
CA LEU A 21 17.85 3.33 -11.39
C LEU A 21 16.49 3.17 -10.71
N PHE A 22 16.46 2.96 -9.39
CA PHE A 22 15.26 2.52 -8.68
C PHE A 22 14.07 3.46 -8.88
N LYS A 23 14.29 4.77 -8.78
CA LYS A 23 13.22 5.76 -8.95
C LYS A 23 12.61 5.72 -10.36
N GLY A 24 13.45 5.58 -11.38
CA GLY A 24 13.00 5.46 -12.77
C GLY A 24 12.23 4.16 -12.99
N LEU A 25 12.75 3.04 -12.51
CA LEU A 25 12.09 1.74 -12.60
C LEU A 25 10.74 1.72 -11.86
N LEU A 26 10.68 2.30 -10.66
CA LEU A 26 9.46 2.42 -9.87
C LEU A 26 8.43 3.30 -10.56
N ALA A 27 8.83 4.40 -11.18
CA ALA A 27 7.93 5.27 -11.94
C ALA A 27 7.29 4.52 -13.13
N PHE A 28 8.09 3.78 -13.91
CA PHE A 28 7.57 2.94 -15.00
C PHE A 28 6.68 1.82 -14.49
N PHE A 29 7.04 1.17 -13.38
CA PHE A 29 6.22 0.15 -12.76
C PHE A 29 4.85 0.69 -12.33
N LEU A 30 4.83 1.84 -11.64
CA LEU A 30 3.58 2.48 -11.23
C LEU A 30 2.75 2.95 -12.44
N LEU A 31 3.39 3.44 -13.50
CA LEU A 31 2.71 3.78 -14.74
C LEU A 31 2.06 2.56 -15.41
N ASP A 32 2.79 1.45 -15.55
CA ASP A 32 2.28 0.21 -16.14
C ASP A 32 1.11 -0.37 -15.33
N MET A 33 1.25 -0.43 -14.00
CA MET A 33 0.17 -0.85 -13.12
C MET A 33 -1.03 0.11 -13.18
N GLY A 34 -0.78 1.42 -13.28
CA GLY A 34 -1.82 2.43 -13.47
C GLY A 34 -2.58 2.26 -14.78
N LEU A 35 -1.89 2.00 -15.89
CA LEU A 35 -2.50 1.72 -17.20
C LEU A 35 -3.29 0.41 -17.18
N LEU A 36 -2.76 -0.64 -16.54
CA LEU A 36 -3.45 -1.91 -16.35
C LEU A 36 -4.77 -1.73 -15.58
N VAL A 37 -4.74 -0.93 -14.51
CA VAL A 37 -5.94 -0.62 -13.74
C VAL A 37 -6.91 0.22 -14.56
N ALA A 38 -6.45 1.28 -15.23
CA ALA A 38 -7.31 2.14 -16.03
C ALA A 38 -8.07 1.37 -17.13
N ARG A 39 -7.40 0.43 -17.80
CA ARG A 39 -8.01 -0.42 -18.83
C ARG A 39 -9.08 -1.37 -18.29
N ASN A 40 -8.91 -1.84 -17.05
CA ASN A 40 -9.80 -2.83 -16.43
C ASN A 40 -10.67 -2.25 -15.30
N PHE A 41 -10.69 -0.92 -15.13
CA PHE A 41 -11.37 -0.28 -14.01
C PHE A 41 -12.90 -0.45 -14.08
N GLY A 42 -13.44 -0.64 -15.28
CA GLY A 42 -14.85 -0.98 -15.48
C GLY A 42 -15.28 -2.22 -14.70
N ASP A 43 -14.43 -3.24 -14.63
CA ASP A 43 -14.70 -4.47 -13.89
C ASP A 43 -14.55 -4.26 -12.38
N ALA A 44 -13.56 -3.48 -11.96
CA ALA A 44 -13.38 -3.12 -10.54
C ALA A 44 -14.59 -2.34 -9.99
N ARG A 45 -15.21 -1.46 -10.80
CA ARG A 45 -16.43 -0.73 -10.41
C ARG A 45 -17.67 -1.62 -10.32
N ARG A 46 -17.64 -2.80 -10.96
CA ARG A 46 -18.70 -3.81 -10.87
C ARG A 46 -18.45 -4.80 -9.73
N ALA A 47 -17.42 -4.59 -8.92
CA ALA A 47 -17.19 -5.37 -7.72
C ALA A 47 -18.42 -5.33 -6.80
N SER A 48 -18.55 -6.38 -5.98
CA SER A 48 -19.57 -6.42 -4.93
C SER A 48 -19.53 -5.13 -4.09
N PRO A 49 -20.69 -4.54 -3.74
CA PRO A 49 -20.76 -3.36 -2.89
C PRO A 49 -19.98 -3.52 -1.57
N VAL A 50 -19.91 -4.74 -1.04
CA VAL A 50 -19.14 -5.07 0.16
C VAL A 50 -17.64 -4.83 -0.05
N LEU A 51 -17.11 -5.24 -1.20
CA LEU A 51 -15.69 -5.05 -1.54
C LEU A 51 -15.35 -3.58 -1.78
N LEU A 52 -16.26 -2.84 -2.43
CA LEU A 52 -16.11 -1.40 -2.63
C LEU A 52 -16.13 -0.66 -1.28
N ALA A 53 -17.05 -1.01 -0.39
CA ALA A 53 -17.09 -0.46 0.97
C ALA A 53 -15.82 -0.79 1.74
N TYR A 54 -15.34 -2.04 1.66
CA TYR A 54 -14.10 -2.46 2.32
C TYR A 54 -12.86 -1.71 1.79
N ALA A 55 -12.78 -1.44 0.49
CA ALA A 55 -11.66 -0.70 -0.11
C ALA A 55 -11.52 0.73 0.44
N VAL A 56 -12.58 1.30 1.03
CA VAL A 56 -12.57 2.64 1.63
C VAL A 56 -12.56 2.58 3.15
N LEU A 57 -13.37 1.72 3.75
CA LEU A 57 -13.50 1.61 5.21
C LEU A 57 -12.38 0.80 5.86
N GLY A 58 -11.86 -0.21 5.17
CA GLY A 58 -10.76 -1.06 5.65
C GLY A 58 -9.52 -0.25 6.06
N PRO A 59 -9.00 0.67 5.20
CA PRO A 59 -7.91 1.56 5.55
C PRO A 59 -8.13 2.34 6.85
N LEU A 60 -9.34 2.89 7.05
CA LEU A 60 -9.70 3.64 8.26
C LEU A 60 -9.68 2.74 9.50
N VAL A 61 -10.26 1.54 9.41
CA VAL A 61 -10.26 0.58 10.51
C VAL A 61 -8.83 0.15 10.88
N HIS A 62 -7.99 -0.14 9.89
CA HIS A 62 -6.59 -0.51 10.14
C HIS A 62 -5.79 0.65 10.75
N ALA A 63 -6.02 1.89 10.29
CA ALA A 63 -5.40 3.08 10.89
C ALA A 63 -5.82 3.26 12.36
N LEU A 64 -7.10 3.03 12.69
CA LEU A 64 -7.60 3.12 14.06
C LEU A 64 -6.99 2.05 14.97
N ILE A 65 -6.83 0.82 14.48
CA ILE A 65 -6.13 -0.25 15.20
C ILE A 65 -4.68 0.17 15.45
N ALA A 66 -3.99 0.68 14.43
CA ALA A 66 -2.63 1.18 14.55
C ALA A 66 -2.50 2.32 15.57
N LEU A 67 -3.44 3.27 15.58
CA LEU A 67 -3.48 4.35 16.57
C LEU A 67 -3.62 3.80 17.99
N GLY A 68 -4.53 2.85 18.22
CA GLY A 68 -4.72 2.21 19.51
C GLY A 68 -3.45 1.50 20.00
N LEU A 69 -2.79 0.75 19.12
CA LEU A 69 -1.51 0.10 19.42
C LEU A 69 -0.39 1.10 19.69
N ALA A 70 -0.28 2.16 18.89
CA ALA A 70 0.73 3.19 19.05
C ALA A 70 0.61 3.90 20.40
N LYS A 71 -0.63 4.20 20.82
CA LYS A 71 -0.92 4.76 22.16
C LYS A 71 -0.55 3.81 23.28
N LEU A 72 -0.91 2.53 23.15
CA LEU A 72 -0.56 1.52 24.15
C LEU A 72 0.96 1.38 24.33
N LEU A 73 1.71 1.55 23.24
CA LEU A 73 3.17 1.47 23.22
C LEU A 73 3.86 2.81 23.51
N GLY A 74 3.12 3.91 23.68
CA GLY A 74 3.68 5.24 23.95
C GLY A 74 4.53 5.80 22.80
N LEU A 75 4.17 5.52 21.55
CA LEU A 75 4.91 5.99 20.38
C LEU A 75 4.81 7.51 20.21
N SER A 76 5.80 8.11 19.55
CA SER A 76 5.74 9.53 19.17
C SER A 76 4.61 9.78 18.17
N THR A 77 4.18 11.04 18.04
CA THR A 77 3.17 11.43 17.02
C THR A 77 3.62 11.08 15.60
N ALA A 78 4.90 11.27 15.29
CA ALA A 78 5.45 10.97 13.97
C ALA A 78 5.41 9.46 13.68
N ASP A 79 5.84 8.64 14.64
CA ASP A 79 5.83 7.18 14.50
C ASP A 79 4.41 6.62 14.46
N THR A 80 3.50 7.22 15.24
CA THR A 80 2.06 6.89 15.23
C THR A 80 1.47 7.16 13.86
N ALA A 81 1.66 8.36 13.32
CA ALA A 81 1.17 8.71 11.99
C ALA A 81 1.75 7.80 10.91
N LEU A 82 3.06 7.49 10.98
CA LEU A 82 3.70 6.56 10.06
C LEU A 82 3.08 5.16 10.15
N LEU A 83 2.90 4.63 11.37
CA LEU A 83 2.29 3.31 11.58
C LEU A 83 0.85 3.26 11.07
N MET A 84 0.06 4.32 11.29
CA MET A 84 -1.30 4.44 10.77
C MET A 84 -1.31 4.39 9.23
N VAL A 85 -0.46 5.18 8.57
CA VAL A 85 -0.35 5.22 7.10
C VAL A 85 0.07 3.86 6.54
N LEU A 86 1.06 3.22 7.14
CA LEU A 86 1.53 1.90 6.70
C LEU A 86 0.45 0.82 6.88
N SER A 87 -0.29 0.86 7.99
CA SER A 87 -1.35 -0.11 8.29
C SER A 87 -2.59 0.08 7.41
N ALA A 88 -2.89 1.33 7.04
CA ALA A 88 -4.00 1.66 6.14
C ALA A 88 -3.72 1.34 4.66
N SER A 89 -2.46 1.08 4.30
CA SER A 89 -2.05 0.89 2.90
C SER A 89 -2.34 -0.51 2.37
N ALA A 90 -2.54 -0.61 1.06
CA ALA A 90 -2.70 -1.89 0.35
C ALA A 90 -1.41 -2.28 -0.39
N SER A 91 -1.18 -3.58 -0.58
CA SER A 91 -0.03 -4.09 -1.32
C SER A 91 -0.37 -4.26 -2.81
N TYR A 92 0.39 -3.59 -3.67
CA TYR A 92 0.20 -3.60 -5.13
C TYR A 92 1.44 -4.11 -5.88
N ILE A 93 2.41 -4.69 -5.16
CA ILE A 93 3.64 -5.28 -5.74
C ILE A 93 3.66 -6.78 -5.48
N VAL A 94 3.84 -7.17 -4.22
CA VAL A 94 4.07 -8.57 -3.83
C VAL A 94 2.77 -9.37 -3.80
N VAL A 95 1.70 -8.81 -3.20
CA VAL A 95 0.42 -9.52 -3.06
C VAL A 95 -0.16 -9.94 -4.43
N PRO A 96 -0.16 -9.10 -5.49
CA PRO A 96 -0.56 -9.50 -6.83
C PRO A 96 0.18 -10.72 -7.38
N ALA A 97 1.51 -10.79 -7.17
CA ALA A 97 2.32 -11.91 -7.63
C ALA A 97 1.99 -13.19 -6.86
N VAL A 98 1.82 -13.07 -5.54
CA VAL A 98 1.47 -14.21 -4.68
C VAL A 98 0.05 -14.72 -4.97
N LEU A 99 -0.94 -13.84 -5.09
CA LEU A 99 -2.34 -14.22 -5.33
C LEU A 99 -2.52 -14.98 -6.64
N ARG A 100 -1.78 -14.62 -7.70
CA ARG A 100 -1.82 -15.35 -8.98
C ARG A 100 -1.46 -16.83 -8.84
N HIS A 101 -0.66 -17.19 -7.86
CA HIS A 101 -0.26 -18.57 -7.61
C HIS A 101 -1.05 -19.22 -6.48
N ALA A 102 -1.35 -18.49 -5.41
CA ALA A 102 -1.97 -19.02 -4.20
C ALA A 102 -3.51 -19.05 -4.28
N VAL A 103 -4.13 -18.14 -5.04
CA VAL A 103 -5.59 -18.00 -5.18
C VAL A 103 -5.92 -17.66 -6.65
N PRO A 104 -5.76 -18.62 -7.57
CA PRO A 104 -5.90 -18.38 -9.02
C PRO A 104 -7.32 -17.93 -9.43
N GLU A 105 -8.33 -18.19 -8.60
CA GLU A 105 -9.72 -17.74 -8.81
C GLU A 105 -9.89 -16.23 -8.53
N ALA A 106 -8.93 -15.59 -7.85
CA ALA A 106 -8.98 -14.18 -7.55
C ALA A 106 -8.73 -13.35 -8.82
N SER A 107 -9.73 -12.57 -9.24
CA SER A 107 -9.60 -11.71 -10.41
C SER A 107 -8.54 -10.61 -10.20
N PRO A 108 -7.53 -10.50 -11.09
CA PRO A 108 -6.56 -9.41 -11.07
C PRO A 108 -7.19 -8.03 -11.15
N SER A 109 -8.26 -7.88 -11.93
CA SER A 109 -9.00 -6.63 -12.06
C SER A 109 -9.61 -6.18 -10.72
N LEU A 110 -9.99 -7.12 -9.84
CA LEU A 110 -10.53 -6.80 -8.52
C LEU A 110 -9.43 -6.37 -7.55
N TYR A 111 -8.44 -7.22 -7.27
CA TYR A 111 -7.48 -6.91 -6.20
C TYR A 111 -6.52 -5.77 -6.59
N LEU A 112 -6.14 -5.64 -7.88
CA LEU A 112 -5.37 -4.46 -8.35
C LEU A 112 -6.27 -3.23 -8.45
N GLY A 113 -7.48 -3.38 -9.01
CA GLY A 113 -8.39 -2.27 -9.23
C GLY A 113 -8.85 -1.61 -7.92
N LEU A 114 -9.18 -2.39 -6.89
CA LEU A 114 -9.57 -1.85 -5.58
C LEU A 114 -8.39 -1.25 -4.82
N SER A 115 -7.20 -1.84 -4.93
CA SER A 115 -6.00 -1.34 -4.25
C SER A 115 -5.49 -0.03 -4.88
N LEU A 116 -5.28 -0.02 -6.19
CA LEU A 116 -4.69 1.13 -6.91
C LEU A 116 -5.73 2.16 -7.36
N GLY A 117 -6.96 1.75 -7.64
CA GLY A 117 -8.00 2.64 -8.16
C GLY A 117 -8.91 3.26 -7.09
N LEU A 118 -8.94 2.70 -5.87
CA LEU A 118 -9.76 3.20 -4.77
C LEU A 118 -8.92 3.46 -3.51
N THR A 119 -8.31 2.42 -2.95
CA THR A 119 -7.60 2.50 -1.66
C THR A 119 -6.43 3.49 -1.70
N PHE A 120 -5.60 3.40 -2.75
CA PHE A 120 -4.42 4.25 -2.90
C PHE A 120 -4.79 5.74 -3.05
N PRO A 121 -5.67 6.16 -4.00
CA PRO A 121 -6.10 7.55 -4.09
C PRO A 121 -6.76 8.05 -2.81
N PHE A 122 -7.60 7.22 -2.18
CA PHE A 122 -8.22 7.57 -0.90
C PHE A 122 -7.18 7.87 0.19
N ASN A 123 -6.19 7.00 0.36
CA ASN A 123 -5.15 7.18 1.38
C ASN A 123 -4.29 8.42 1.10
N ILE A 124 -3.92 8.66 -0.16
CA ILE A 124 -3.10 9.84 -0.50
C ILE A 124 -3.87 11.14 -0.28
N LEU A 125 -5.13 11.21 -0.74
CA LEU A 125 -5.91 12.45 -0.73
C LEU A 125 -6.53 12.77 0.63
N LEU A 126 -7.03 11.75 1.33
CA LEU A 126 -7.81 11.92 2.57
C LEU A 126 -7.17 11.22 3.76
N GLY A 127 -6.69 9.98 3.56
CA GLY A 127 -6.15 9.16 4.64
C GLY A 127 -4.96 9.80 5.35
N ILE A 128 -3.89 10.13 4.63
CA ILE A 128 -2.66 10.70 5.22
C ILE A 128 -2.93 12.00 6.00
N PRO A 129 -3.66 13.00 5.45
CA PRO A 129 -4.04 14.18 6.23
C PRO A 129 -4.86 13.84 7.48
N LEU A 130 -5.83 12.92 7.37
CA LEU A 130 -6.67 12.51 8.48
C LEU A 130 -5.87 11.79 9.58
N TYR A 131 -5.04 10.82 9.21
CA TYR A 131 -4.25 10.02 10.15
C TYR A 131 -3.22 10.86 10.88
N THR A 132 -2.56 11.80 10.18
CA THR A 132 -1.60 12.72 10.79
C THR A 132 -2.27 13.67 11.78
N TRP A 133 -3.45 14.20 11.43
CA TRP A 133 -4.25 15.01 12.36
C TRP A 133 -4.69 14.21 13.60
N MET A 134 -5.18 12.98 13.40
CA MET A 134 -5.59 12.10 14.50
C MET A 134 -4.44 11.76 15.43
N ALA A 135 -3.27 11.40 14.88
CA ALA A 135 -2.07 11.07 15.67
C ALA A 135 -1.57 12.23 16.54
N GLY A 136 -1.80 13.49 16.11
CA GLY A 136 -1.42 14.68 16.87
C GLY A 136 -2.47 15.14 17.89
N THR A 137 -3.73 14.73 17.72
CA THR A 137 -4.86 15.24 18.52
C THR A 137 -5.38 14.22 19.53
N LEU A 138 -5.34 12.93 19.18
CA LEU A 138 -5.86 11.84 19.98
C LEU A 138 -4.70 11.15 20.68
#